data_AF-A0A6J0LV93-F1
#
_entry.id   AF-A0A6J0LV93-F1
#
_cell.length_a   1.000
_cell.length_b   1.000
_cell.length_c   1.000
_cell.angle_alpha   90.00
_cell.angle_beta   90.00
_cell.angle_gamma   90.00
#
_symmetry.space_group_name_H-M   'P 1'
#
loop_
_entity.id
_entity.type
_entity.pdbx_description
1 polymer ?
#
loop_
_entity_poly.entity_id
_entity_poly.type
_entity_poly.pdbx_seq_one_letter_code
_entity_poly.pdbx_strand_id
1 'polypeptide(L)'
;MPEFPIENLPTDLQGLVVQRVVHNGCKDLFRLRATCKSMRALTDDAEVYASLDMLSIPWRIPGFMLPPLLKRCYQEGNPSTLYIKGVEYLYIQDRHVEGLALIKRAADACYQPASYTYAMTTKIWVVMVTTSVDLQEKPLLRSGRWSETPTGYEISIIRRISV
;
A
#
# COMPACT_ATOMS: atom_id res chain seq x y z
N MET A 1 5.06 42.84 1.33
CA MET A 1 5.86 42.32 0.20
C MET A 1 4.90 42.17 -0.97
N PRO A 2 5.27 42.52 -2.21
CA PRO A 2 4.41 42.25 -3.36
C PRO A 2 4.26 40.73 -3.52
N GLU A 3 3.02 40.26 -3.56
CA GLU A 3 2.70 38.85 -3.79
C GLU A 3 2.97 38.52 -5.26
N PHE A 4 3.71 37.45 -5.51
CA PHE A 4 3.99 36.97 -6.86
C PHE A 4 2.95 35.90 -7.23
N PRO A 5 2.02 36.17 -8.17
CA PRO A 5 1.00 35.21 -8.56
C PRO A 5 1.63 33.95 -9.16
N ILE A 6 1.15 32.79 -8.73
CA ILE A 6 1.61 31.49 -9.28
C ILE A 6 1.37 31.39 -10.80
N GLU A 7 0.36 32.10 -11.30
CA GLU A 7 -0.04 32.14 -12.71
C GLU A 7 1.04 32.78 -13.61
N ASN A 8 1.93 33.59 -13.02
CA ASN A 8 3.03 34.23 -13.75
C ASN A 8 4.25 33.30 -13.90
N LEU A 9 4.25 32.11 -13.27
CA LEU A 9 5.31 31.12 -13.49
C LEU A 9 5.09 30.38 -14.82
N PRO A 10 6.16 29.88 -15.45
CA PRO A 10 6.06 28.87 -16.50
C PRO A 10 5.23 27.65 -16.06
N THR A 11 4.46 27.08 -16.99
CA THR A 11 3.54 25.95 -16.72
C THR A 11 4.24 24.77 -16.05
N ASP A 12 5.47 24.46 -16.45
CA ASP A 12 6.26 23.36 -15.85
C ASP A 12 6.52 23.59 -14.35
N LEU A 13 6.86 24.83 -13.98
CA LEU A 13 7.09 25.18 -12.57
C LEU A 13 5.78 25.20 -11.78
N GLN A 14 4.68 25.63 -12.40
CA GLN A 14 3.36 25.53 -11.76
C GLN A 14 3.01 24.06 -11.48
N GLY A 15 3.25 23.17 -12.45
CA GLY A 15 3.03 21.72 -12.30
C GLY A 15 3.82 21.13 -11.14
N LEU A 16 5.10 21.46 -11.01
CA LEU A 16 5.94 21.00 -9.89
C LEU A 16 5.45 21.50 -8.53
N VAL A 17 5.02 22.76 -8.45
CA VAL A 17 4.45 23.32 -7.20
C VAL A 17 3.16 22.58 -6.85
N VAL A 18 2.28 22.35 -7.82
CA VAL A 18 1.02 21.60 -7.63
C VAL A 18 1.32 20.18 -7.17
N GLN A 19 2.25 19.48 -7.83
CA GLN A 19 2.66 18.13 -7.44
C GLN A 19 3.15 18.10 -5.99
N ARG A 20 3.96 19.08 -5.58
CA ARG A 20 4.47 19.16 -4.21
C ARG A 20 3.37 19.44 -3.18
N VAL A 21 2.43 20.32 -3.51
CA VAL A 21 1.26 20.62 -2.66
C VAL A 21 0.38 19.38 -2.50
N VAL A 22 0.15 18.64 -3.59
CA VAL A 22 -0.68 17.44 -3.59
C VAL A 22 -0.01 16.28 -2.85
N HIS A 23 1.31 16.14 -2.98
CA HIS A 23 2.09 15.17 -2.21
C HIS A 23 1.93 15.35 -0.69
N ASN A 24 1.74 16.60 -0.22
CA ASN A 24 1.51 16.86 1.21
C ASN A 24 0.13 16.42 1.70
N GLY A 25 -0.85 16.26 0.81
CA GLY A 25 -2.13 15.67 1.17
C GLY A 25 -3.26 15.87 0.19
N CYS A 26 -4.20 14.93 0.22
CA CYS A 26 -5.40 14.93 -0.63
C CYS A 26 -6.34 16.13 -0.37
N LYS A 27 -6.36 16.68 0.85
CA LYS A 27 -7.15 17.89 1.16
C LYS A 27 -6.69 19.08 0.33
N ASP A 28 -5.39 19.20 0.11
CA ASP A 28 -4.81 20.34 -0.61
C ASP A 28 -5.06 20.22 -2.12
N LEU A 29 -5.14 19.00 -2.66
CA LEU A 29 -5.64 18.76 -4.03
C LEU A 29 -7.04 19.37 -4.24
N PHE A 30 -7.99 19.07 -3.35
CA PHE A 30 -9.35 19.57 -3.47
C PHE A 30 -9.45 21.08 -3.28
N ARG A 31 -8.66 21.64 -2.34
CA ARG A 31 -8.56 23.09 -2.16
C ARG A 31 -8.04 23.77 -3.42
N LEU A 32 -6.99 23.21 -4.03
CA LEU A 32 -6.36 23.76 -5.22
C LEU A 32 -7.27 23.66 -6.45
N ARG A 33 -8.10 22.61 -6.56
CA ARG A 33 -9.15 22.53 -7.58
C ARG A 33 -10.25 23.58 -7.44
N ALA A 34 -10.48 24.07 -6.22
CA ALA A 34 -11.52 25.04 -5.92
C ALA A 34 -11.08 26.49 -6.15
N THR A 35 -9.78 26.76 -6.38
CA THR A 35 -9.28 28.12 -6.55
C THR A 35 -9.64 28.70 -7.92
N CYS A 36 -9.15 28.10 -9.01
CA CYS A 36 -9.37 28.60 -10.37
C CYS A 36 -9.26 27.50 -11.44
N LYS A 37 -9.68 27.83 -12.66
CA LYS A 37 -9.73 26.88 -13.79
C LYS A 37 -8.35 26.38 -14.22
N SER A 38 -7.33 27.25 -14.18
CA SER A 38 -5.94 26.89 -14.51
C SER A 38 -5.37 25.90 -13.50
N MET A 39 -5.50 26.18 -12.20
CA MET A 39 -5.08 25.27 -11.14
C MET A 39 -5.82 23.92 -11.20
N ARG A 40 -7.12 23.94 -11.49
CA ARG A 40 -7.88 22.71 -11.71
C ARG A 40 -7.33 21.89 -12.89
N ALA A 41 -6.97 22.53 -13.99
CA ALA A 41 -6.39 21.83 -15.14
C ALA A 41 -5.04 21.18 -14.78
N LEU A 42 -4.17 21.89 -14.05
CA LEU A 42 -2.89 21.35 -13.59
C LEU A 42 -3.06 20.16 -12.65
N THR A 43 -4.05 20.18 -11.77
CA THR A 43 -4.32 19.04 -10.87
C THR A 43 -4.88 17.80 -11.55
N ASP A 44 -5.34 17.94 -12.80
CA ASP A 44 -5.87 16.81 -13.57
C ASP A 44 -4.79 16.06 -14.37
N ASP A 45 -3.53 16.48 -14.26
CA ASP A 45 -2.34 15.80 -14.78
C ASP A 45 -2.13 14.42 -14.12
N ALA A 46 -1.67 13.44 -14.90
CA ALA A 46 -1.36 12.08 -14.46
C ALA A 46 -0.26 12.07 -13.37
N GLU A 47 0.75 12.93 -13.48
CA GLU A 47 1.87 12.97 -12.53
C GLU A 47 1.43 13.38 -11.12
N VAL A 48 0.40 14.23 -11.05
CA VAL A 48 -0.19 14.67 -9.78
C VAL A 48 -0.84 13.49 -9.07
N TYR A 49 -1.62 12.67 -9.79
CA TYR A 49 -2.23 11.46 -9.22
C TYR A 49 -1.18 10.39 -8.88
N ALA A 50 -0.08 10.29 -9.63
CA ALA A 50 1.02 9.37 -9.31
C ALA A 50 1.77 9.73 -8.01
N SER A 51 1.83 11.03 -7.68
CA SER A 51 2.54 11.55 -6.50
C SER A 51 1.71 11.62 -5.20
N LEU A 52 0.39 11.45 -5.29
CA LEU A 52 -0.52 11.60 -4.16
C LEU A 52 -0.33 10.47 -3.13
N ASP A 53 -0.11 10.81 -1.85
CA ASP A 53 -0.11 9.80 -0.79
C ASP A 53 -1.52 9.53 -0.26
N MET A 54 -2.09 8.40 -0.65
CA MET A 54 -3.43 8.00 -0.26
C MET A 54 -3.49 7.48 1.19
N LEU A 55 -2.37 7.06 1.78
CA LEU A 55 -2.36 6.63 3.19
C LEU A 55 -2.65 7.79 4.15
N SER A 56 -2.33 9.02 3.76
CA SER A 56 -2.66 10.24 4.51
C SER A 56 -4.17 10.50 4.65
N ILE A 57 -5.01 9.85 3.83
CA ILE A 57 -6.46 10.07 3.84
C ILE A 57 -7.09 9.30 4.99
N PRO A 58 -8.00 9.90 5.77
CA PRO A 58 -8.70 9.18 6.82
C PRO A 58 -9.69 8.15 6.23
N TRP A 59 -9.26 6.89 6.13
CA TRP A 59 -10.06 5.76 5.60
C TRP A 59 -11.30 5.41 6.44
N ARG A 60 -11.44 6.00 7.63
CA ARG A 60 -12.54 5.73 8.57
C ARG A 60 -13.76 6.64 8.39
N ILE A 61 -13.78 7.52 7.40
CA ILE A 61 -14.90 8.45 7.17
C ILE A 61 -15.86 7.86 6.12
N PRO A 62 -17.09 7.43 6.52
CA PRO A 62 -18.09 6.95 5.58
C PRO A 62 -18.48 8.07 4.60
N GLY A 63 -18.60 7.76 3.31
CA GLY A 63 -19.08 8.71 2.29
C GLY A 63 -18.04 9.65 1.67
N PHE A 64 -16.76 9.52 2.01
CA PHE A 64 -15.70 10.26 1.31
C PHE A 64 -15.61 9.80 -0.15
N MET A 65 -15.46 10.73 -1.11
CA MET A 65 -15.36 10.47 -2.56
C MET A 65 -14.03 9.79 -2.97
N LEU A 66 -13.64 8.75 -2.23
CA LEU A 66 -12.47 7.91 -2.46
C LEU A 66 -12.60 7.01 -3.69
N PRO A 67 -13.76 6.39 -4.03
CA PRO A 67 -13.77 5.37 -5.09
C PRO A 67 -13.32 5.86 -6.47
N PRO A 68 -13.77 7.03 -6.98
CA PRO A 68 -13.31 7.55 -8.26
C PRO A 68 -11.84 7.98 -8.23
N LEU A 69 -11.42 8.65 -7.15
CA LEU A 69 -10.05 9.14 -6.98
C LEU A 69 -9.06 7.97 -6.87
N LEU A 70 -9.39 6.96 -6.05
CA LEU A 70 -8.62 5.74 -5.89
C LEU A 70 -8.51 4.97 -7.20
N LYS A 71 -9.62 4.85 -7.94
CA LYS A 71 -9.60 4.20 -9.26
C LYS A 71 -8.65 4.92 -10.22
N ARG A 72 -8.69 6.25 -10.27
CA ARG A 72 -7.80 7.04 -11.14
C ARG A 72 -6.34 6.89 -10.71
N CYS A 73 -6.03 7.07 -9.43
CA CYS A 73 -4.67 6.89 -8.90
C CYS A 73 -4.12 5.48 -9.18
N TYR A 74 -4.97 4.46 -9.06
CA TYR A 74 -4.60 3.07 -9.40
C TYR A 74 -4.30 2.89 -10.89
N GLN A 75 -5.08 3.52 -11.78
CA GLN A 75 -4.83 3.50 -13.23
C GLN A 75 -3.51 4.18 -13.60
N GLU A 76 -3.17 5.28 -12.93
CA GLU A 76 -1.87 5.97 -13.10
C GLU A 76 -0.70 5.23 -12.41
N GLY A 77 -0.95 4.09 -11.75
CA GLY A 77 0.09 3.28 -11.13
C GLY A 77 0.66 3.87 -9.83
N ASN A 78 -0.12 4.70 -9.13
CA ASN A 78 0.30 5.34 -7.88
C ASN A 78 0.76 4.27 -6.83
N PRO A 79 2.00 4.37 -6.31
CA PRO A 79 2.55 3.38 -5.37
C PRO A 79 1.73 3.21 -4.09
N SER A 80 1.15 4.28 -3.55
CA SER A 80 0.30 4.20 -2.35
C SER A 80 -0.98 3.41 -2.60
N THR A 81 -1.61 3.58 -3.77
CA THR A 81 -2.79 2.79 -4.14
C THR A 81 -2.49 1.34 -4.44
N LEU A 82 -1.36 1.06 -5.11
CA LEU A 82 -0.88 -0.31 -5.32
C LEU A 82 -0.66 -1.00 -3.98
N TYR A 83 -0.07 -0.30 -3.00
CA TYR A 83 0.11 -0.80 -1.64
C TYR A 83 -1.23 -1.09 -0.95
N ILE A 84 -2.16 -0.13 -0.93
CA ILE A 84 -3.49 -0.31 -0.30
C ILE A 84 -4.24 -1.48 -0.92
N LYS A 85 -4.25 -1.58 -2.25
CA LYS A 85 -4.90 -2.69 -2.96
C LYS A 85 -4.22 -4.02 -2.68
N GLY A 86 -2.89 -4.02 -2.59
CA GLY A 86 -2.12 -5.20 -2.24
C GLY A 86 -2.42 -5.69 -0.81
N VAL A 87 -2.54 -4.78 0.16
CA VAL A 87 -2.94 -5.09 1.55
C VAL A 87 -4.36 -5.64 1.60
N GLU A 88 -5.31 -5.04 0.88
CA GLU A 88 -6.68 -5.56 0.76
C GLU A 88 -6.69 -6.99 0.21
N TYR A 89 -5.96 -7.25 -0.88
CA TYR A 89 -5.88 -8.59 -1.47
C TYR A 89 -5.23 -9.60 -0.53
N LEU A 90 -4.17 -9.20 0.16
CA LEU A 90 -3.41 -10.09 1.02
C LEU A 90 -4.14 -10.45 2.32
N TYR A 91 -4.79 -9.47 2.99
CA TYR A 91 -5.34 -9.62 4.34
C TYR A 91 -6.88 -9.74 4.41
N ILE A 92 -7.60 -9.30 3.37
CA ILE A 92 -9.07 -9.30 3.38
C ILE A 92 -9.63 -10.33 2.39
N GLN A 93 -8.98 -10.53 1.24
CA GLN A 93 -9.49 -11.37 0.16
C GLN A 93 -8.75 -12.71 -0.02
N ASP A 94 -7.77 -13.03 0.83
CA ASP A 94 -6.92 -14.24 0.76
C ASP A 94 -6.21 -14.47 -0.60
N ARG A 95 -6.06 -13.41 -1.40
CA ARG A 95 -5.37 -13.43 -2.70
C ARG A 95 -3.89 -13.14 -2.53
N HIS A 96 -3.18 -14.05 -1.85
CA HIS A 96 -1.83 -13.77 -1.37
C HIS A 96 -0.81 -13.48 -2.49
N VAL A 97 -0.82 -14.25 -3.58
CA VAL A 97 0.14 -14.07 -4.69
C VAL A 97 -0.06 -12.72 -5.37
N GLU A 98 -1.31 -12.37 -5.67
CA GLU A 98 -1.64 -11.11 -6.33
C GLU A 98 -1.43 -9.90 -5.42
N GLY A 99 -1.81 -10.02 -4.14
CA GLY A 99 -1.58 -9.00 -3.14
C GLY A 99 -0.09 -8.72 -2.94
N LEU A 100 0.72 -9.77 -2.82
CA LEU A 100 2.17 -9.64 -2.67
C LEU A 100 2.83 -9.05 -3.93
N ALA A 101 2.36 -9.40 -5.13
CA ALA A 101 2.85 -8.81 -6.38
C ALA A 101 2.58 -7.30 -6.45
N LEU A 102 1.41 -6.84 -6.00
CA LEU A 102 1.08 -5.42 -5.93
C LEU A 102 1.95 -4.67 -4.90
N ILE A 103 2.14 -5.25 -3.71
CA ILE A 103 3.01 -4.67 -2.67
C ILE A 103 4.46 -4.60 -3.18
N LYS A 104 4.94 -5.63 -3.89
CA LYS A 104 6.27 -5.63 -4.51
C LYS A 104 6.43 -4.47 -5.50
N ARG A 105 5.47 -4.29 -6.41
CA ARG A 105 5.50 -3.18 -7.38
C ARG A 105 5.56 -1.81 -6.69
N ALA A 106 4.83 -1.63 -5.58
CA ALA A 106 4.90 -0.42 -4.79
C ALA A 106 6.27 -0.25 -4.09
N ALA A 107 6.87 -1.34 -3.62
CA ALA A 107 8.21 -1.33 -3.03
C ALA A 107 9.31 -1.02 -4.06
N ASP A 108 9.20 -1.57 -5.27
CA ASP A 108 10.10 -1.29 -6.41
C ASP A 108 10.04 0.19 -6.80
N ALA A 109 8.88 0.84 -6.62
CA ALA A 109 8.70 2.29 -6.76
C ALA A 109 9.17 3.10 -5.53
N CYS A 110 9.96 2.50 -4.63
CA CYS A 110 10.51 3.09 -3.42
C CYS A 110 9.46 3.61 -2.41
N TYR A 111 8.24 3.07 -2.43
CA TYR A 111 7.24 3.42 -1.43
C TYR A 111 7.59 2.77 -0.08
N GLN A 112 7.98 3.60 0.89
CA GLN A 112 8.48 3.19 2.21
C GLN A 112 7.56 2.17 2.92
N PRO A 113 6.24 2.41 3.05
CA PRO A 113 5.33 1.44 3.68
C PRO A 113 5.30 0.08 2.98
N ALA A 114 5.35 0.07 1.63
CA ALA A 114 5.35 -1.16 0.87
C ALA A 114 6.66 -1.95 1.03
N SER A 115 7.80 -1.27 1.09
CA SER A 115 9.11 -1.90 1.29
C SER A 115 9.18 -2.66 2.61
N TYR A 116 8.70 -2.02 3.69
CA TYR A 116 8.64 -2.64 5.01
C TYR A 116 7.69 -3.85 5.02
N THR A 117 6.47 -3.67 4.53
CA THR A 117 5.47 -4.74 4.51
C THR A 117 5.92 -5.91 3.64
N TYR A 118 6.49 -5.66 2.46
CA TYR A 118 7.01 -6.72 1.58
C TYR A 118 8.10 -7.55 2.26
N ALA A 119 9.07 -6.89 2.91
CA ALA A 119 10.15 -7.58 3.63
C ALA A 119 9.62 -8.44 4.79
N MET A 120 8.61 -7.95 5.52
CA MET A 120 7.99 -8.72 6.61
C MET A 120 7.18 -9.91 6.09
N THR A 121 6.33 -9.70 5.08
CA THR A 121 5.47 -10.75 4.53
C THR A 121 6.29 -11.87 3.87
N THR A 122 7.36 -11.52 3.13
CA THR A 122 8.23 -12.52 2.49
C THR A 122 8.98 -13.37 3.51
N LYS A 123 9.49 -12.77 4.59
CA LYS A 123 10.11 -13.54 5.69
C LYS A 123 9.13 -14.51 6.32
N ILE A 124 7.91 -14.07 6.64
CA ILE A 124 6.88 -14.94 7.23
C ILE A 124 6.53 -16.09 6.28
N TRP A 125 6.37 -15.80 4.99
CA TRP A 125 6.08 -16.82 3.98
C TRP A 125 7.19 -17.87 3.88
N VAL A 126 8.46 -17.45 3.83
CA VAL A 126 9.60 -18.38 3.80
C VAL A 126 9.63 -19.23 5.07
N VAL A 127 9.43 -18.65 6.25
CA VAL A 127 9.37 -19.40 7.52
C VAL A 127 8.22 -20.40 7.50
N MET A 128 7.01 -20.01 7.12
CA MET A 128 5.86 -20.93 7.09
C MET A 128 6.05 -22.08 6.09
N VAL A 129 6.60 -21.80 4.90
CA VAL A 129 6.87 -22.83 3.89
C VAL A 129 7.97 -23.79 4.36
N THR A 130 9.08 -23.27 4.87
CA THR A 130 10.19 -24.10 5.38
C THR A 130 9.75 -24.97 6.56
N THR A 131 9.01 -24.41 7.53
CA THR A 131 8.47 -25.21 8.65
C THR A 131 7.42 -26.23 8.21
N SER A 132 6.68 -25.97 7.13
CA SER A 132 5.70 -26.93 6.60
C SER A 132 6.39 -28.09 5.88
N VAL A 133 7.50 -27.83 5.19
CA VAL A 133 8.36 -28.86 4.58
C VAL A 133 9.05 -29.69 5.67
N ASP A 134 9.60 -29.06 6.72
CA ASP A 134 10.22 -29.74 7.86
C ASP A 134 9.24 -30.61 8.65
N LEU A 135 7.95 -30.26 8.67
CA LEU A 135 6.89 -31.07 9.27
C LEU A 135 6.53 -32.30 8.42
N GLN A 136 6.71 -32.24 7.09
CA GLN A 136 6.50 -33.39 6.21
C GLN A 136 7.71 -34.32 6.15
N GLU A 137 8.92 -33.84 6.44
CA GLU A 137 10.16 -34.64 6.37
C GLU A 137 10.55 -35.37 7.65
N LYS A 138 9.79 -35.27 8.75
CA LYS A 138 10.07 -36.07 9.96
C LYS A 138 9.47 -37.47 9.89
N PRO A 139 10.24 -38.54 9.65
CA PRO A 139 9.77 -39.89 9.91
C PRO A 139 9.52 -40.04 11.41
N LEU A 140 8.40 -40.68 11.75
CA LEU A 140 7.98 -41.05 13.11
C LEU A 140 9.07 -41.89 13.81
N LEU A 141 10.06 -41.23 14.41
CA LEU A 141 11.00 -41.88 15.31
C LEU A 141 10.39 -41.96 16.71
N ARG A 142 10.06 -43.19 17.07
CA ARG A 142 9.66 -43.67 18.38
C ARG A 142 10.58 -43.17 19.50
N SER A 143 9.92 -42.93 20.64
CA SER A 143 10.40 -43.02 22.02
C SER A 143 11.55 -42.10 22.46
N GLY A 144 11.24 -41.15 23.35
CA GLY A 144 12.24 -40.57 24.23
C GLY A 144 11.86 -39.24 24.89
N ARG A 145 11.26 -39.33 26.09
CA ARG A 145 11.39 -38.38 27.22
C ARG A 145 10.84 -36.95 27.04
N TRP A 146 9.69 -36.72 27.65
CA TRP A 146 9.16 -35.40 27.98
C TRP A 146 9.99 -34.78 29.12
N SER A 147 10.46 -33.54 28.92
CA SER A 147 10.80 -32.62 30.01
C SER A 147 10.23 -31.25 29.68
N GLU A 148 9.68 -30.61 30.70
CA GLU A 148 8.58 -29.65 30.70
C GLU A 148 8.98 -28.18 30.40
N THR A 149 8.18 -27.52 29.54
CA THR A 149 7.62 -26.13 29.57
C THR A 149 8.57 -24.90 29.68
N PRO A 150 8.12 -23.61 29.51
CA PRO A 150 6.77 -23.08 29.25
C PRO A 150 6.69 -21.97 28.18
N THR A 151 5.57 -21.88 27.44
CA THR A 151 4.72 -20.68 27.28
C THR A 151 3.69 -20.95 26.19
N GLY A 152 2.41 -20.87 26.58
CA GLY A 152 1.28 -21.16 25.71
C GLY A 152 1.10 -20.09 24.66
N TYR A 153 1.17 -20.50 23.40
CA TYR A 153 0.41 -19.90 22.32
C TYR A 153 -0.16 -21.05 21.49
N GLU A 154 -1.35 -21.52 21.88
CA GLU A 154 -2.21 -22.24 20.95
C GLU A 154 -2.64 -21.25 19.87
N ILE A 155 -1.93 -21.24 18.73
CA ILE A 155 -2.50 -20.74 17.49
C ILE A 155 -3.24 -21.92 16.87
N SER A 156 -4.50 -22.05 17.28
CA SER A 156 -5.48 -22.88 16.61
C SER A 156 -5.85 -22.24 15.28
N ILE A 157 -5.09 -22.53 14.21
CA ILE A 157 -5.56 -22.38 12.83
C ILE A 157 -5.47 -23.74 12.16
N ILE A 158 -6.56 -24.49 12.27
CA ILE A 158 -6.81 -25.71 11.52
C ILE A 158 -7.47 -25.32 10.20
N ARG A 159 -6.90 -25.77 9.07
CA ARG A 159 -7.53 -26.65 8.05
C ARG A 159 -6.90 -26.38 6.68
N ARG A 160 -6.02 -27.28 6.23
CA ARG A 160 -6.34 -28.45 5.39
C ARG A 160 -6.30 -28.08 3.91
N ILE A 161 -5.08 -28.12 3.35
CA ILE A 161 -4.89 -28.34 1.92
C ILE A 161 -5.24 -29.81 1.67
N SER A 162 -6.29 -30.07 0.90
CA SER A 162 -6.53 -31.37 0.29
C SER A 162 -7.35 -31.18 -0.98
N VAL A 163 -6.64 -31.36 -2.10
CA VAL A 163 -7.07 -31.75 -3.47
C VAL A 163 -7.98 -30.77 -4.22
#